data_AF-A0A1V4T9L9-F1
#
_entry.id   AF-A0A1V4T9L9-F1
#
_cell.length_a   1.000
_cell.length_b   1.000
_cell.length_c   1.000
_cell.angle_alpha   90.00
_cell.angle_beta   90.00
_cell.angle_gamma   90.00
#
_symmetry.space_group_name_H-M   'P 1'
#
loop_
_entity.id
_entity.type
_entity.pdbx_description
1 polymer ?
#
loop_
_entity_poly.entity_id
_entity_poly.type
_entity_poly.pdbx_seq_one_letter_code
_entity_poly.pdbx_strand_id
1 'polypeptide(L)'
;MAMARSDMVPALLSAACIVLAIALVLSLASNSALRDDREQEDELFAHATLVRAQSILADELWSISHGVLDASVELRGQDLGSGDATAVLAELTAISGHIVNAVTMNSTGHIVNAYPESYGHVIGEYVGDHAATEEMVEFGKPVFSDVFSAVEGFEAAVIAYPVFDADDRIVGSVTALFRTEDMMNVLFQGLIIESSAGIMVEQVDGRILYDADPEQVGKYTFEDPLYQQSPSLLELAELVSESYSGQGEYDFSTEGGTAHKRAIWTSVTLHERSWRVLVYWTA
;
A
#
# COMPACT_ATOMS: atom_id res chain seq x y z
N MET A 1 8.79 49.54 71.71
CA MET A 1 9.51 48.54 70.90
C MET A 1 8.47 47.70 70.18
N ALA A 2 7.96 48.20 69.06
CA ALA A 2 6.91 47.57 68.27
C ALA A 2 7.18 47.91 66.81
N MET A 3 7.84 46.99 66.12
CA MET A 3 8.03 47.00 64.67
C MET A 3 7.92 45.53 64.23
N ALA A 4 7.50 45.28 62.99
CA ALA A 4 7.36 43.97 62.35
C ALA A 4 5.97 43.29 62.39
N ARG A 5 4.93 43.97 61.88
CA ARG A 5 3.73 43.27 61.35
C ARG A 5 3.28 43.74 59.96
N SER A 6 3.88 44.78 59.39
CA SER A 6 3.49 45.36 58.09
C SER A 6 4.24 44.77 56.88
N ASP A 7 5.49 44.32 57.05
CA ASP A 7 6.34 43.90 55.92
C ASP A 7 6.29 42.38 55.64
N MET A 8 5.63 41.61 56.51
CA MET A 8 5.57 40.14 56.40
C MET A 8 4.57 39.66 55.34
N VAL A 9 3.46 40.38 55.15
CA VAL A 9 2.41 40.04 54.18
C VAL A 9 2.91 40.12 52.72
N PRO A 10 3.59 41.21 52.28
CA PRO A 10 4.12 41.28 50.92
C PRO A 10 5.28 40.29 50.68
N ALA A 11 6.10 40.00 51.69
CA ALA A 11 7.18 39.01 51.58
C ALA A 11 6.63 37.56 51.44
N LEU A 12 5.58 37.21 52.18
CA LEU A 12 4.90 35.91 52.09
C LEU A 12 4.16 35.76 50.75
N LEU A 13 3.50 36.81 50.25
CA LEU A 13 2.89 36.81 48.92
C LEU A 13 3.93 36.63 47.81
N SER A 14 5.06 37.33 47.90
CA SER A 14 6.16 37.22 46.94
C SER A 14 6.75 35.80 46.89
N ALA A 15 7.00 35.21 48.06
CA ALA A 15 7.48 33.83 48.15
C ALA A 15 6.48 32.82 47.57
N ALA A 16 5.18 32.99 47.83
CA ALA A 16 4.13 32.14 47.26
C ALA A 16 4.05 32.25 45.73
N CYS A 17 4.17 33.47 45.17
CA CYS A 17 4.20 33.67 43.72
C CYS A 17 5.42 33.02 43.05
N ILE A 18 6.59 33.06 43.70
CA ILE A 18 7.81 32.42 43.19
C ILE A 18 7.65 30.89 43.15
N VAL A 19 7.10 30.29 44.22
CA VAL A 19 6.85 28.85 44.26
C VAL A 19 5.84 28.44 43.18
N LEU A 20 4.77 29.21 42.98
CA LEU A 20 3.77 28.94 41.94
C LEU A 20 4.37 29.06 40.53
N ALA A 21 5.22 30.06 40.29
CA ALA A 21 5.90 30.24 39.01
C ALA A 21 6.88 29.09 38.71
N ILE A 22 7.63 28.62 39.70
CA ILE A 22 8.53 27.46 39.56
C ILE A 22 7.72 26.20 39.26
N ALA A 23 6.61 25.96 39.97
CA ALA A 23 5.75 24.82 39.73
C ALA A 23 5.15 24.84 38.32
N LEU A 24 4.74 26.01 37.82
CA LEU A 24 4.25 26.18 36.46
C LEU A 24 5.34 25.89 35.43
N VAL A 25 6.54 26.45 35.59
CA VAL A 25 7.68 26.21 34.69
C VAL A 25 8.07 24.73 34.68
N LEU A 26 8.11 24.07 35.84
CA LEU A 26 8.37 22.63 35.93
C LEU A 26 7.26 21.82 35.25
N SER A 27 5.99 22.18 35.44
CA SER A 27 4.88 21.49 34.77
C SER A 27 4.93 21.65 33.26
N LEU A 28 5.28 22.83 32.75
CA LEU A 28 5.44 23.10 31.32
C LEU A 28 6.64 22.33 30.75
N ALA A 29 7.76 22.31 31.45
CA ALA A 29 8.96 21.57 31.05
C ALA A 29 8.76 20.05 31.08
N SER A 30 8.05 19.52 32.08
CA SER A 30 7.67 18.10 32.11
C SER A 30 6.70 17.75 31.00
N ASN A 31 5.72 18.62 30.71
CA ASN A 31 4.78 18.40 29.62
C ASN A 31 5.45 18.47 28.24
N SER A 32 6.44 19.35 28.06
CA SER A 32 7.22 19.40 26.82
C SER A 32 8.12 18.17 26.66
N ALA A 33 8.78 17.71 27.73
CA ALA A 33 9.60 16.49 27.67
C ALA A 33 8.76 15.24 27.36
N LEU A 34 7.59 15.10 28.01
CA LEU A 34 6.66 13.99 27.72
C LEU A 34 6.09 14.04 26.31
N ARG A 35 5.97 15.24 25.71
CA ARG A 35 5.52 15.39 24.32
C ARG A 35 6.62 14.95 23.35
N ASP A 36 7.85 15.40 23.57
CA ASP A 36 9.03 15.03 22.75
C ASP A 36 9.27 13.51 22.78
N ASP A 37 9.17 12.89 23.96
CA ASP A 37 9.27 11.43 24.12
C ASP A 37 8.20 10.69 23.30
N ARG A 38 6.94 11.18 23.32
CA ARG A 38 5.84 10.58 22.54
C ARG A 38 6.00 10.76 21.04
N GLU A 39 6.38 11.95 20.58
CA GLU A 39 6.63 12.19 19.16
C GLU A 39 7.75 11.28 18.63
N GLN A 40 8.79 11.06 19.43
CA GLN A 40 9.88 10.13 19.08
C GLN A 40 9.44 8.65 19.10
N GLU A 41 8.61 8.25 20.06
CA GLU A 41 8.02 6.90 20.09
C GLU A 41 7.10 6.64 18.88
N ASP A 42 6.25 7.61 18.51
CA ASP A 42 5.36 7.53 17.36
C ASP A 42 6.14 7.43 16.04
N GLU A 43 7.20 8.24 15.87
CA GLU A 43 8.06 8.19 14.69
C GLU A 43 8.80 6.86 14.59
N LEU A 44 9.36 6.34 15.70
CA LEU A 44 10.00 5.03 15.73
C LEU A 44 9.02 3.91 15.39
N PHE A 45 7.81 3.96 15.95
CA PHE A 45 6.73 3.02 15.65
C PHE A 45 6.32 3.09 14.18
N ALA A 46 6.19 4.29 13.61
CA ALA A 46 5.87 4.48 12.20
C ALA A 46 6.92 3.85 11.30
N HIS A 47 8.22 4.09 11.56
CA HIS A 47 9.31 3.49 10.79
C HIS A 47 9.32 1.96 10.88
N ALA A 48 9.12 1.39 12.08
CA ALA A 48 9.04 -0.06 12.25
C ALA A 48 7.85 -0.66 11.49
N THR A 49 6.70 0.02 11.54
CA THR A 49 5.49 -0.38 10.81
C THR A 49 5.71 -0.30 9.30
N LEU A 50 6.32 0.77 8.80
CA LEU A 50 6.61 0.97 7.38
C LEU A 50 7.50 -0.15 6.83
N VAL A 51 8.59 -0.46 7.53
CA VAL A 51 9.52 -1.53 7.12
C VAL A 51 8.82 -2.89 7.13
N ARG A 52 7.98 -3.16 8.13
CA ARG A 52 7.25 -4.42 8.21
C ARG A 52 6.18 -4.55 7.12
N ALA A 53 5.42 -3.49 6.86
CA ALA A 53 4.43 -3.45 5.79
C ALA A 53 5.09 -3.63 4.41
N GLN A 54 6.19 -2.92 4.16
CA GLN A 54 6.97 -3.06 2.92
C GLN A 54 7.52 -4.48 2.74
N SER A 55 8.08 -5.09 3.78
CA SER A 55 8.62 -6.46 3.71
C SER A 55 7.52 -7.48 3.44
N ILE A 56 6.42 -7.46 4.21
CA ILE A 56 5.34 -8.44 4.06
C ILE A 56 4.70 -8.34 2.66
N LEU A 57 4.44 -7.12 2.18
CA LEU A 57 3.88 -6.93 0.84
C LEU A 57 4.86 -7.35 -0.26
N ALA A 58 6.15 -7.02 -0.13
CA ALA A 58 7.17 -7.44 -1.09
C ALA A 58 7.30 -8.96 -1.14
N ASP A 59 7.35 -9.62 0.03
CA ASP A 59 7.48 -11.07 0.12
C ASP A 59 6.29 -11.78 -0.53
N GLU A 60 5.07 -11.27 -0.32
CA GLU A 60 3.86 -11.81 -0.94
C GLU A 60 3.88 -11.66 -2.46
N LEU A 61 4.15 -10.45 -2.97
CA LEU A 61 4.21 -10.19 -4.41
C LEU A 61 5.31 -11.03 -5.09
N TRP A 62 6.48 -11.16 -4.47
CA TRP A 62 7.53 -12.05 -4.97
C TRP A 62 7.14 -13.52 -4.89
N SER A 63 6.43 -13.97 -3.85
CA SER A 63 5.95 -15.35 -3.76
C SER A 63 5.02 -15.69 -4.92
N ILE A 64 4.03 -14.82 -5.20
CA ILE A 64 3.12 -14.97 -6.34
C ILE A 64 3.92 -14.94 -7.64
N SER A 65 4.84 -13.98 -7.82
CA SER A 65 5.65 -13.85 -9.04
C SER A 65 6.50 -15.09 -9.33
N HIS A 66 7.13 -15.68 -8.32
CA HIS A 66 7.88 -16.93 -8.49
C HIS A 66 6.95 -18.08 -8.85
N GLY A 67 5.76 -18.16 -8.25
CA GLY A 67 4.75 -19.14 -8.63
C GLY A 67 4.32 -19.03 -10.09
N VAL A 68 4.07 -17.82 -10.58
CA VAL A 68 3.69 -17.59 -11.98
C VAL A 68 4.85 -17.94 -12.92
N LEU A 69 6.10 -17.65 -12.54
CA LEU A 69 7.29 -18.09 -13.27
C LEU A 69 7.36 -19.62 -13.37
N ASP A 70 7.24 -20.32 -12.25
CA ASP A 70 7.32 -21.79 -12.22
C ASP A 70 6.20 -22.41 -13.08
N ALA A 71 4.98 -21.89 -12.97
CA ALA A 71 3.86 -22.28 -13.83
C ALA A 71 4.15 -22.04 -15.32
N SER A 72 4.78 -20.91 -15.67
CA SER A 72 5.12 -20.60 -17.07
C SER A 72 6.16 -21.58 -17.65
N VAL A 73 7.09 -22.04 -16.81
CA VAL A 73 8.11 -23.03 -17.18
C VAL A 73 7.47 -24.40 -17.35
N GLU A 74 6.57 -24.79 -16.45
CA GLU A 74 5.88 -26.08 -16.52
C GLU A 74 4.97 -26.17 -17.76
N LEU A 75 4.27 -25.08 -18.09
CA LEU A 75 3.39 -24.99 -19.26
C LEU A 75 4.14 -25.00 -20.60
N ARG A 76 5.48 -24.95 -20.61
CA ARG A 76 6.29 -24.96 -21.82
C ARG A 76 6.00 -26.18 -22.69
N GLY A 77 5.53 -25.92 -23.92
CA GLY A 77 5.20 -26.97 -24.90
C GLY A 77 3.91 -27.75 -24.61
N GLN A 78 3.13 -27.33 -23.62
CA GLN A 78 1.80 -27.88 -23.35
C GLN A 78 0.71 -27.16 -24.14
N ASP A 79 -0.44 -27.80 -24.30
CA ASP A 79 -1.67 -27.10 -24.71
C ASP A 79 -2.22 -26.32 -23.53
N LEU A 80 -2.22 -24.98 -23.63
CA LEU A 80 -2.61 -24.07 -22.56
C LEU A 80 -4.09 -24.23 -22.14
N GLY A 81 -4.95 -24.79 -23.00
CA GLY A 81 -6.36 -25.07 -22.70
C GLY A 81 -6.62 -26.48 -22.12
N SER A 82 -5.57 -27.28 -21.91
CA SER A 82 -5.70 -28.67 -21.49
C SER A 82 -5.98 -28.85 -20.01
N GLY A 83 -6.42 -30.06 -19.62
CA GLY A 83 -6.57 -30.44 -18.22
C GLY A 83 -5.25 -30.49 -17.44
N ASP A 84 -4.14 -30.77 -18.11
CA ASP A 84 -2.80 -30.71 -17.50
C ASP A 84 -2.46 -29.25 -17.14
N ALA A 85 -2.74 -28.29 -18.04
CA ALA A 85 -2.61 -26.87 -17.75
C ALA A 85 -3.53 -26.43 -16.59
N THR A 86 -4.73 -26.99 -16.47
CA THR A 86 -5.62 -26.72 -15.32
C THR A 86 -5.00 -27.18 -13.99
N ALA A 87 -4.26 -28.30 -13.98
CA ALA A 87 -3.55 -28.75 -12.78
C ALA A 87 -2.45 -27.76 -12.37
N VAL A 88 -1.69 -27.23 -13.34
CA VAL A 88 -0.68 -26.18 -13.09
C VAL A 88 -1.34 -24.92 -12.51
N LEU A 89 -2.47 -24.47 -13.06
CA LEU A 89 -3.20 -23.32 -12.52
C LEU A 89 -3.71 -23.58 -11.09
N ALA A 90 -4.16 -24.81 -10.80
CA ALA A 90 -4.58 -25.18 -9.46
C ALA A 90 -3.44 -25.13 -8.45
N GLU A 91 -2.25 -25.62 -8.81
CA GLU A 91 -1.04 -25.51 -7.99
C GLU A 91 -0.63 -24.05 -7.78
N LEU A 92 -0.66 -23.24 -8.84
CA LEU A 92 -0.38 -21.79 -8.77
C LEU A 92 -1.32 -21.08 -7.78
N THR A 93 -2.64 -21.28 -7.89
CA THR A 93 -3.59 -20.66 -6.95
C THR A 93 -3.45 -21.16 -5.51
N ALA A 94 -2.82 -22.32 -5.29
CA ALA A 94 -2.57 -22.85 -3.95
C ALA A 94 -1.34 -22.22 -3.26
N ILE A 95 -0.49 -21.50 -4.00
CA ILE A 95 0.70 -20.82 -3.45
C ILE A 95 0.30 -19.72 -2.48
N SER A 96 -0.77 -19.00 -2.79
CA SER A 96 -1.27 -17.90 -1.96
C SER A 96 -2.79 -17.84 -1.96
N GLY A 97 -3.37 -17.68 -0.78
CA GLY A 97 -4.80 -17.42 -0.61
C GLY A 97 -5.25 -16.06 -1.15
N HIS A 98 -4.33 -15.22 -1.62
CA HIS A 98 -4.62 -13.91 -2.23
C HIS A 98 -4.82 -13.97 -3.74
N ILE A 99 -4.43 -15.08 -4.39
CA ILE A 99 -4.72 -15.31 -5.80
C ILE A 99 -6.21 -15.66 -5.93
N VAL A 100 -6.97 -14.77 -6.55
CA VAL A 100 -8.42 -14.93 -6.74
C VAL A 100 -8.71 -15.97 -7.83
N ASN A 101 -7.96 -15.89 -8.93
CA ASN A 101 -7.94 -16.89 -9.98
C ASN A 101 -6.58 -16.86 -10.71
N ALA A 102 -6.35 -17.87 -11.54
CA ALA A 102 -5.29 -17.88 -12.52
C ALA A 102 -5.84 -18.31 -13.88
N VAL A 103 -5.26 -17.77 -14.94
CA VAL A 103 -5.69 -18.02 -16.33
C VAL A 103 -4.49 -18.30 -17.22
N THR A 104 -4.74 -19.02 -18.31
CA THR A 104 -3.83 -19.04 -19.47
C THR A 104 -4.46 -18.33 -20.66
N MET A 105 -3.63 -17.62 -21.41
CA MET A 105 -4.00 -16.93 -22.65
C MET A 105 -3.24 -17.55 -23.82
N ASN A 106 -3.88 -17.72 -24.97
CA ASN A 106 -3.21 -18.17 -26.19
C ASN A 106 -2.53 -17.02 -26.95
N SER A 107 -1.77 -17.34 -28.00
CA SER A 107 -1.05 -16.36 -28.83
C SER A 107 -1.96 -15.41 -29.63
N THR A 108 -3.28 -15.64 -29.66
CA THR A 108 -4.24 -14.73 -30.30
C THR A 108 -4.92 -13.80 -29.29
N GLY A 109 -4.49 -13.80 -28.03
CA GLY A 109 -4.97 -12.87 -27.00
C GLY A 109 -6.24 -13.32 -26.27
N HIS A 110 -6.66 -14.58 -26.42
CA HIS A 110 -7.87 -15.08 -25.77
C HIS A 110 -7.53 -15.98 -24.58
N ILE A 111 -8.30 -15.86 -23.51
CA ILE A 111 -8.24 -16.79 -22.37
C ILE A 111 -8.70 -18.17 -22.83
N VAL A 112 -7.90 -19.20 -22.58
CA VAL A 112 -8.20 -20.59 -22.97
C VAL A 112 -8.34 -21.55 -21.79
N ASN A 113 -7.96 -21.12 -20.58
CA ASN A 113 -8.14 -21.88 -19.35
C ASN A 113 -8.26 -20.93 -18.17
N ALA A 114 -9.00 -21.34 -17.14
CA ALA A 114 -9.21 -20.56 -15.93
C ALA A 114 -9.40 -21.49 -14.74
N TYR A 115 -8.79 -21.14 -13.61
CA TYR A 115 -8.94 -21.85 -12.34
C TYR A 115 -9.07 -20.84 -11.19
N PRO A 116 -9.96 -21.04 -10.20
CA PRO A 116 -10.87 -22.19 -10.03
C PRO A 116 -12.00 -22.24 -11.08
N GLU A 117 -12.66 -23.40 -11.22
CA GLU A 117 -13.70 -23.66 -12.23
C GLU A 117 -14.86 -22.63 -12.21
N SER A 118 -15.11 -21.99 -11.06
CA SER A 118 -16.08 -20.90 -10.94
C SER A 118 -15.79 -19.70 -11.86
N TYR A 119 -14.53 -19.53 -12.28
CA TYR A 119 -14.11 -18.51 -13.25
C TYR A 119 -14.11 -18.99 -14.70
N GLY A 120 -14.65 -20.18 -15.00
CA GLY A 120 -14.75 -20.69 -16.37
C GLY A 120 -15.55 -19.79 -17.32
N HIS A 121 -16.33 -18.84 -16.79
CA HIS A 121 -17.07 -17.85 -17.59
C HIS A 121 -16.18 -16.85 -18.33
N VAL A 122 -14.91 -16.69 -17.95
CA VAL A 122 -13.95 -15.81 -18.64
C VAL A 122 -13.25 -16.50 -19.83
N ILE A 123 -13.42 -17.82 -20.00
CA ILE A 123 -12.80 -18.55 -21.12
C ILE A 123 -13.41 -18.08 -22.44
N GLY A 124 -12.55 -17.68 -23.37
CA GLY A 124 -12.93 -17.10 -24.66
C GLY A 124 -12.99 -15.58 -24.68
N GLU A 125 -12.85 -14.90 -23.53
CA GLU A 125 -12.70 -13.45 -23.49
C GLU A 125 -11.37 -13.03 -24.10
N TYR A 126 -11.40 -11.89 -24.80
CA TYR A 126 -10.20 -11.29 -25.39
C TYR A 126 -9.57 -10.31 -24.40
N VAL A 127 -8.29 -10.51 -24.12
CA VAL A 127 -7.49 -9.68 -23.19
C VAL A 127 -6.17 -9.23 -23.81
N GLY A 128 -6.04 -9.36 -25.15
CA GLY A 128 -4.84 -9.03 -25.90
C GLY A 128 -4.57 -7.53 -26.03
N ASP A 129 -5.59 -6.69 -25.84
CA ASP A 129 -5.55 -5.22 -25.86
C ASP A 129 -5.35 -4.59 -24.47
N HIS A 130 -5.25 -5.41 -23.42
CA HIS A 130 -4.91 -4.91 -22.11
C HIS A 130 -3.44 -4.48 -22.05
N ALA A 131 -3.16 -3.31 -21.47
CA ALA A 131 -1.82 -2.72 -21.46
C ALA A 131 -0.74 -3.66 -20.91
N ALA A 132 -1.05 -4.44 -19.87
CA ALA A 132 -0.10 -5.42 -19.33
C ALA A 132 0.19 -6.57 -20.33
N THR A 133 -0.82 -7.00 -21.10
CA THR A 133 -0.65 -8.02 -22.13
C THR A 133 0.18 -7.49 -23.30
N GLU A 134 -0.12 -6.27 -23.77
CA GLU A 134 0.65 -5.62 -24.83
C GLU A 134 2.13 -5.48 -24.43
N GLU A 135 2.41 -4.99 -23.23
CA GLU A 135 3.76 -4.84 -22.68
C GLU A 135 4.50 -6.20 -22.61
N MET A 136 3.85 -7.22 -22.05
CA MET A 136 4.43 -8.57 -21.93
C MET A 136 4.76 -9.17 -23.31
N VAL A 137 3.86 -9.02 -24.29
CA VAL A 137 4.05 -9.57 -25.64
C VAL A 137 5.11 -8.77 -26.41
N GLU A 138 5.12 -7.44 -26.29
CA GLU A 138 6.10 -6.57 -26.95
C GLU A 138 7.52 -6.85 -26.46
N PHE A 139 7.71 -6.98 -25.14
CA PHE A 139 9.04 -7.14 -24.55
C PHE A 139 9.44 -8.59 -24.29
N GLY A 140 8.50 -9.52 -24.34
CA GLY A 140 8.74 -10.94 -24.01
C GLY A 140 9.22 -11.15 -22.58
N LYS A 141 8.71 -10.34 -21.65
CA LYS A 141 9.12 -10.29 -20.24
C LYS A 141 7.91 -10.38 -19.32
N PRO A 142 8.10 -10.84 -18.07
CA PRO A 142 7.01 -10.80 -17.11
C PRO A 142 6.54 -9.38 -16.82
N VAL A 143 5.28 -9.26 -16.46
CA VAL A 143 4.62 -7.99 -16.17
C VAL A 143 3.89 -8.07 -14.84
N PHE A 144 3.95 -6.98 -14.09
CA PHE A 144 3.09 -6.70 -12.94
C PHE A 144 2.27 -5.48 -13.35
N SER A 145 0.95 -5.54 -13.28
CA SER A 145 0.07 -4.49 -13.78
C SER A 145 -0.26 -3.43 -12.72
N ASP A 146 -0.68 -2.28 -13.21
CA ASP A 146 -1.53 -1.35 -12.47
C ASP A 146 -2.90 -1.99 -12.16
N VAL A 147 -3.69 -1.41 -11.25
CA VAL A 147 -5.05 -1.90 -10.99
C VAL A 147 -5.99 -1.48 -12.12
N PHE A 148 -6.79 -2.42 -12.62
CA PHE A 148 -7.73 -2.21 -13.71
C PHE A 148 -9.01 -3.04 -13.53
N SER A 149 -10.06 -2.70 -14.28
CA SER A 149 -11.29 -3.49 -14.34
C SER A 149 -11.05 -4.79 -15.13
N ALA A 150 -10.99 -5.91 -14.43
CA ALA A 150 -10.76 -7.22 -15.04
C ALA A 150 -12.05 -7.83 -15.63
N VAL A 151 -11.92 -8.76 -16.58
CA VAL A 151 -13.04 -9.43 -17.25
C VAL A 151 -13.89 -10.28 -16.28
N GLU A 152 -13.33 -10.61 -15.12
CA GLU A 152 -14.01 -11.23 -13.98
C GLU A 152 -15.05 -10.31 -13.31
N GLY A 153 -15.07 -9.01 -13.64
CA GLY A 153 -16.05 -8.05 -13.17
C GLY A 153 -15.69 -7.31 -11.88
N PHE A 154 -14.39 -7.20 -11.56
CA PHE A 154 -13.90 -6.44 -10.41
C PHE A 154 -12.53 -5.80 -10.70
N GLU A 155 -12.14 -4.83 -9.86
CA GLU A 155 -10.83 -4.19 -9.93
C GLU A 155 -9.73 -5.13 -9.42
N ALA A 156 -8.68 -5.32 -10.19
CA ALA A 156 -7.59 -6.24 -9.87
C ALA A 156 -6.25 -5.76 -10.39
N ALA A 157 -5.17 -6.31 -9.81
CA ALA A 157 -3.85 -6.31 -10.40
C ALA A 157 -3.51 -7.75 -10.85
N VAL A 158 -2.60 -7.86 -11.81
CA VAL A 158 -2.11 -9.14 -12.30
C VAL A 158 -0.60 -9.22 -12.26
N ILE A 159 -0.09 -10.44 -12.06
CA ILE A 159 1.27 -10.82 -12.40
C ILE A 159 1.19 -11.88 -13.50
N ALA A 160 1.83 -11.62 -14.64
CA ALA A 160 1.78 -12.50 -15.80
C ALA A 160 3.18 -12.78 -16.34
N TYR A 161 3.39 -14.03 -16.77
CA TYR A 161 4.60 -14.47 -17.45
C TYR A 161 4.26 -15.03 -18.83
N PRO A 162 5.07 -14.71 -19.87
CA PRO A 162 4.92 -15.32 -21.17
C PRO A 162 5.27 -16.82 -21.09
N VAL A 163 4.50 -17.65 -21.80
CA VAL A 163 4.82 -19.07 -21.99
C VAL A 163 5.49 -19.23 -23.34
N PHE A 164 6.64 -19.91 -23.33
CA PHE A 164 7.44 -20.16 -24.53
C PHE A 164 7.26 -21.58 -25.05
N ASP A 165 7.43 -21.79 -26.35
CA ASP A 165 7.56 -23.13 -26.95
C ASP A 165 9.02 -23.64 -26.93
N ALA A 166 9.28 -24.76 -27.59
CA ALA A 166 10.63 -25.34 -27.69
C ALA A 166 11.60 -24.47 -28.54
N ASP A 167 11.07 -23.58 -29.38
CA ASP A 167 11.83 -22.67 -30.25
C ASP A 167 11.98 -21.26 -29.63
N ASP A 168 11.69 -21.12 -28.34
CA ASP A 168 11.70 -19.85 -27.58
C ASP A 168 10.74 -18.77 -28.17
N ARG A 169 9.63 -19.20 -28.80
CA ARG A 169 8.55 -18.29 -29.23
C ARG A 169 7.46 -18.20 -28.18
N ILE A 170 6.94 -17.01 -27.97
CA ILE A 170 5.77 -16.81 -27.10
C ILE A 170 4.56 -17.48 -27.74
N VAL A 171 3.97 -18.44 -27.05
CA VAL A 171 2.74 -19.14 -27.46
C VAL A 171 1.52 -18.74 -26.65
N GLY A 172 1.71 -17.90 -25.65
CA GLY A 172 0.67 -17.46 -24.74
C GLY A 172 1.25 -16.89 -23.45
N SER A 173 0.45 -16.90 -22.39
CA SER A 173 0.87 -16.52 -21.05
C SER A 173 0.14 -17.34 -19.98
N VAL A 174 0.69 -17.29 -18.76
CA VAL A 174 0.00 -17.63 -17.52
C VAL A 174 -0.07 -16.38 -16.66
N THR A 175 -1.20 -16.18 -16.00
CA THR A 175 -1.49 -14.96 -15.22
C THR A 175 -2.14 -15.32 -13.90
N ALA A 176 -1.64 -14.76 -12.81
CA ALA A 176 -2.32 -14.76 -11.51
C ALA A 176 -2.98 -13.39 -11.28
N LEU A 177 -4.23 -13.41 -10.83
CA LEU A 177 -5.06 -12.23 -10.63
C LEU A 177 -5.42 -12.11 -9.15
N PHE A 178 -5.28 -10.91 -8.59
CA PHE A 178 -5.54 -10.67 -7.17
C PHE A 178 -6.14 -9.30 -6.91
N ARG A 179 -6.91 -9.21 -5.82
CA ARG A 179 -7.52 -7.96 -5.35
C ARG A 179 -6.60 -7.31 -4.33
N THR A 180 -6.12 -6.10 -4.64
CA THR A 180 -5.12 -5.40 -3.84
C THR A 180 -5.63 -5.12 -2.43
N GLU A 181 -6.86 -4.63 -2.31
CA GLU A 181 -7.49 -4.31 -1.02
C GLU A 181 -7.66 -5.57 -0.16
N ASP A 182 -8.24 -6.65 -0.70
CA ASP A 182 -8.45 -7.92 0.03
C ASP A 182 -7.12 -8.50 0.52
N MET A 183 -6.09 -8.49 -0.32
CA MET A 183 -4.74 -8.94 0.03
C MET A 183 -4.15 -8.10 1.17
N MET A 184 -4.12 -6.77 1.01
CA MET A 184 -3.49 -5.87 1.97
C MET A 184 -4.22 -5.82 3.31
N ASN A 185 -5.56 -5.95 3.32
CA ASN A 185 -6.36 -6.09 4.53
C ASN A 185 -5.90 -7.26 5.40
N VAL A 186 -5.53 -8.38 4.78
CA VAL A 186 -5.02 -9.57 5.49
C VAL A 186 -3.56 -9.37 5.88
N LEU A 187 -2.71 -8.94 4.94
CA LEU A 187 -1.27 -8.78 5.18
C LEU A 187 -0.94 -7.77 6.29
N PHE A 188 -1.72 -6.69 6.36
CA PHE A 188 -1.48 -5.60 7.32
C PHE A 188 -2.29 -5.74 8.61
N GLN A 189 -3.05 -6.83 8.76
CA GLN A 189 -3.82 -7.09 9.95
C GLN A 189 -2.92 -7.10 11.20
N GLY A 190 -3.24 -6.22 12.16
CA GLY A 190 -2.50 -6.11 13.42
C GLY A 190 -1.12 -5.46 13.30
N LEU A 191 -0.79 -4.80 12.18
CA LEU A 191 0.41 -3.95 12.10
C LEU A 191 0.22 -2.63 12.86
N ILE A 192 -1.00 -2.10 12.88
CA ILE A 192 -1.35 -0.93 13.68
C ILE A 192 -2.23 -1.41 14.83
N ILE A 193 -1.76 -1.21 16.06
CA ILE A 193 -2.40 -1.78 17.24
C ILE A 193 -3.04 -0.68 18.09
N GLU A 194 -2.37 0.45 18.37
CA GLU A 194 -2.95 1.57 19.14
C GLU A 194 -2.23 2.92 18.89
N SER A 195 -2.47 3.57 17.74
CA SER A 195 -2.03 4.96 17.50
C SER A 195 -2.97 5.66 16.51
N SER A 196 -2.85 6.99 16.37
CA SER A 196 -3.53 7.77 15.31
C SER A 196 -2.92 7.51 13.91
N ALA A 197 -2.12 6.45 13.78
CA ALA A 197 -1.42 6.11 12.56
C ALA A 197 -2.26 5.21 11.64
N GLY A 198 -2.03 5.34 10.34
CA GLY A 198 -2.62 4.52 9.28
C GLY A 198 -1.53 4.04 8.31
N ILE A 199 -1.78 2.90 7.67
CA ILE A 199 -1.02 2.45 6.51
C ILE A 199 -1.83 2.82 5.27
N MET A 200 -1.17 3.36 4.25
CA MET A 200 -1.72 3.56 2.92
C MET A 200 -0.81 2.89 1.90
N VAL A 201 -1.39 2.34 0.84
CA VAL A 201 -0.65 1.91 -0.34
C VAL A 201 -1.29 2.55 -1.56
N GLU A 202 -0.47 3.15 -2.41
CA GLU A 202 -0.94 3.79 -3.65
C GLU A 202 -0.05 3.42 -4.85
N GLN A 203 -0.66 3.48 -6.03
CA GLN A 203 0.05 3.48 -7.29
C GLN A 203 0.74 4.82 -7.52
N VAL A 204 1.74 4.84 -8.41
CA VAL A 204 2.49 6.06 -8.75
C VAL A 204 1.61 7.13 -9.41
N ASP A 205 0.51 6.73 -10.06
CA ASP A 205 -0.49 7.64 -10.63
C ASP A 205 -1.45 8.24 -9.58
N GLY A 206 -1.25 7.92 -8.29
CA GLY A 206 -2.06 8.44 -7.18
C GLY A 206 -3.34 7.65 -6.91
N ARG A 207 -3.54 6.48 -7.52
CA ARG A 207 -4.66 5.60 -7.14
C ARG A 207 -4.39 4.92 -5.79
N ILE A 208 -5.28 5.12 -4.83
CA ILE A 208 -5.18 4.49 -3.51
C ILE A 208 -5.64 3.03 -3.61
N LEU A 209 -4.73 2.10 -3.35
CA LEU A 209 -4.95 0.65 -3.41
C LEU A 209 -5.42 0.04 -2.10
N TYR A 210 -5.03 0.68 -0.99
CA TYR A 210 -5.37 0.31 0.37
C TYR A 210 -5.20 1.54 1.27
N ASP A 211 -6.08 1.70 2.24
CA ASP A 211 -5.91 2.64 3.35
C ASP A 211 -6.57 2.04 4.61
N ALA A 212 -6.11 2.47 5.78
CA ALA A 212 -6.77 2.16 7.05
C ALA A 212 -8.21 2.71 7.11
N ASP A 213 -8.52 3.78 6.39
CA ASP A 213 -9.88 4.25 6.12
C ASP A 213 -10.38 3.67 4.78
N PRO A 214 -11.31 2.69 4.79
CA PRO A 214 -11.79 2.04 3.56
C PRO A 214 -12.50 3.01 2.61
N GLU A 215 -12.96 4.18 3.07
CA GLU A 215 -13.57 5.19 2.19
C GLU A 215 -12.54 5.88 1.27
N GLN A 216 -11.24 5.69 1.51
CA GLN A 216 -10.17 6.22 0.64
C GLN A 216 -9.85 5.28 -0.53
N VAL A 217 -10.10 3.98 -0.40
CA VAL A 217 -9.69 2.98 -1.37
C VAL A 217 -10.38 3.23 -2.73
N GLY A 218 -9.58 3.19 -3.79
CA GLY A 218 -10.02 3.39 -5.17
C GLY A 218 -10.09 4.86 -5.62
N LYS A 219 -9.94 5.83 -4.72
CA LYS A 219 -9.84 7.25 -5.09
C LYS A 219 -8.50 7.56 -5.74
N TYR A 220 -8.49 8.60 -6.57
CA TYR A 220 -7.29 9.15 -7.18
C TYR A 220 -6.94 10.47 -6.50
N THR A 221 -5.78 10.51 -5.84
CA THR A 221 -5.33 11.66 -5.04
C THR A 221 -5.33 12.97 -5.83
N PHE A 222 -4.95 12.93 -7.10
CA PHE A 222 -4.87 14.10 -7.96
C PHE A 222 -6.21 14.53 -8.60
N GLU A 223 -7.22 13.67 -8.57
CA GLU A 223 -8.50 13.90 -9.29
C GLU A 223 -9.69 14.10 -8.35
N ASP A 224 -9.70 13.42 -7.20
CA ASP A 224 -10.85 13.44 -6.30
C ASP A 224 -11.00 14.83 -5.63
N PRO A 225 -12.19 15.47 -5.71
CA PRO A 225 -12.45 16.77 -5.10
C PRO A 225 -12.18 16.85 -3.58
N LEU A 226 -12.20 15.71 -2.87
CA LEU A 226 -11.88 15.63 -1.45
C LEU A 226 -10.49 16.21 -1.15
N TYR A 227 -9.49 15.87 -1.96
CA TYR A 227 -8.10 16.25 -1.72
C TYR A 227 -7.77 17.68 -2.19
N GLN A 228 -8.57 18.23 -3.11
CA GLN A 228 -8.33 19.55 -3.72
C GLN A 228 -8.44 20.72 -2.73
N GLN A 229 -9.01 20.48 -1.55
CA GLN A 229 -9.08 21.45 -0.46
C GLN A 229 -7.79 21.51 0.38
N SER A 230 -6.82 20.64 0.11
CA SER A 230 -5.60 20.46 0.91
C SER A 230 -4.34 20.57 0.04
N PRO A 231 -3.87 21.79 -0.30
CA PRO A 231 -2.72 21.97 -1.20
C PRO A 231 -1.43 21.29 -0.73
N SER A 232 -1.14 21.31 0.58
CA SER A 232 0.04 20.63 1.14
C SER A 232 -0.03 19.10 1.01
N LEU A 233 -1.23 18.52 0.97
CA LEU A 233 -1.42 17.10 0.66
C LEU A 233 -1.06 16.81 -0.79
N LEU A 234 -1.50 17.65 -1.73
CA LEU A 234 -1.17 17.47 -3.15
C LEU A 234 0.34 17.63 -3.41
N GLU A 235 0.99 18.59 -2.77
CA GLU A 235 2.46 18.75 -2.82
C GLU A 235 3.18 17.50 -2.28
N LEU A 236 2.69 16.92 -1.18
CA LEU A 236 3.24 15.67 -0.66
C LEU A 236 2.98 14.49 -1.61
N ALA A 237 1.78 14.39 -2.20
CA ALA A 237 1.42 13.34 -3.13
C ALA A 237 2.31 13.36 -4.37
N GLU A 238 2.63 14.54 -4.92
CA GLU A 238 3.61 14.68 -6.01
C GLU A 238 4.99 14.12 -5.62
N LEU A 239 5.46 14.45 -4.40
CA LEU A 239 6.74 13.92 -3.90
C LEU A 239 6.71 12.39 -3.73
N VAL A 240 5.59 11.84 -3.26
CA VAL A 240 5.41 10.40 -3.10
C VAL A 240 5.42 9.71 -4.47
N SER A 241 4.72 10.24 -5.47
CA SER A 241 4.74 9.72 -6.84
C SER A 241 6.15 9.73 -7.43
N GLU A 242 6.92 10.80 -7.26
CA GLU A 242 8.24 10.97 -7.88
C GLU A 242 9.38 10.24 -7.15
N SER A 243 9.25 10.01 -5.84
CA SER A 243 10.36 9.53 -5.00
C SER A 243 10.15 8.12 -4.49
N TYR A 244 11.19 7.28 -4.58
CA TYR A 244 11.16 5.90 -4.09
C TYR A 244 10.83 5.79 -2.59
N SER A 245 11.36 6.70 -1.78
CA SER A 245 11.11 6.80 -0.35
C SER A 245 11.27 8.24 0.11
N GLY A 246 10.71 8.55 1.27
CA GLY A 246 10.82 9.89 1.85
C GLY A 246 9.98 10.07 3.09
N GLN A 247 9.84 11.33 3.48
CA GLN A 247 9.00 11.77 4.59
C GLN A 247 8.47 13.18 4.31
N GLY A 248 7.34 13.53 4.90
CA GLY A 248 6.76 14.86 4.79
C GLY A 248 5.61 15.09 5.75
N GLU A 249 5.10 16.32 5.74
CA GLU A 249 3.96 16.75 6.55
C GLU A 249 2.92 17.39 5.64
N TYR A 250 1.66 17.27 6.01
CA TYR A 250 0.55 17.82 5.24
C TYR A 250 -0.63 18.11 6.14
N ASP A 251 -1.50 19.01 5.68
CA ASP A 251 -2.78 19.25 6.31
C ASP A 251 -3.86 18.51 5.52
N PHE A 252 -4.78 17.84 6.22
CA PHE A 252 -5.93 17.20 5.60
C PHE A 252 -7.22 17.83 6.13
N SER A 253 -7.92 18.55 5.26
CA SER A 253 -9.16 19.26 5.58
C SER A 253 -10.39 18.46 5.17
N THR A 254 -11.28 18.21 6.12
CA THR A 254 -12.58 17.59 5.92
C THR A 254 -13.69 18.47 6.49
N GLU A 255 -14.96 18.11 6.30
CA GLU A 255 -16.08 18.80 6.96
C GLU A 255 -15.95 18.81 8.50
N GLY A 256 -15.25 17.83 9.08
CA GLY A 256 -15.00 17.71 10.52
C GLY A 256 -13.86 18.58 11.06
N GLY A 257 -13.13 19.27 10.19
CA GLY A 257 -11.97 20.10 10.54
C GLY A 257 -10.70 19.72 9.78
N THR A 258 -9.61 20.39 10.14
CA THR A 258 -8.28 20.17 9.54
C THR A 258 -7.38 19.43 10.52
N ALA A 259 -6.78 18.33 10.07
CA ALA A 259 -5.78 17.58 10.82
C ALA A 259 -4.40 17.81 10.23
N HIS A 260 -3.41 18.09 11.08
CA HIS A 260 -2.01 18.14 10.68
C HIS A 260 -1.40 16.74 10.80
N LYS A 261 -0.84 16.23 9.70
CA LYS A 261 -0.36 14.85 9.61
C LYS A 261 1.09 14.80 9.15
N ARG A 262 1.80 13.77 9.59
CA ARG A 262 3.11 13.35 9.06
C ARG A 262 2.92 12.07 8.27
N ALA A 263 3.77 11.87 7.27
CA ALA A 263 3.89 10.61 6.56
C ALA A 263 5.35 10.27 6.30
N ILE A 264 5.65 8.98 6.33
CA ILE A 264 6.88 8.38 5.83
C ILE A 264 6.49 7.35 4.78
N TRP A 265 7.30 7.19 3.74
CA TRP A 265 7.02 6.22 2.69
C TRP A 265 8.28 5.54 2.16
N THR A 266 8.03 4.39 1.56
CA THR A 266 8.98 3.62 0.75
C THR A 266 8.23 2.96 -0.40
N SER A 267 8.93 2.20 -1.23
CA SER A 267 8.32 1.50 -2.36
C SER A 267 8.50 -0.01 -2.27
N VAL A 268 7.50 -0.73 -2.78
CA VAL A 268 7.63 -2.12 -3.22
C VAL A 268 7.64 -2.11 -4.74
N THR A 269 8.63 -2.72 -5.35
CA THR A 269 8.78 -2.77 -6.82
C THR A 269 8.83 -4.23 -7.25
N LEU A 270 8.00 -4.56 -8.24
CA LEU A 270 8.01 -5.85 -8.92
C LEU A 270 7.98 -5.58 -10.44
N HIS A 271 8.91 -6.18 -11.16
CA HIS A 271 9.17 -5.86 -12.56
C HIS A 271 9.38 -4.34 -12.74
N GLU A 272 8.69 -3.71 -13.68
CA GLU A 272 8.84 -2.29 -14.01
C GLU A 272 7.84 -1.38 -13.25
N ARG A 273 7.04 -1.93 -12.33
CA ARG A 273 6.04 -1.16 -11.57
C ARG A 273 6.34 -1.12 -10.08
N SER A 274 6.07 0.04 -9.48
CA SER A 274 6.22 0.28 -8.06
C SER A 274 4.89 0.69 -7.44
N TRP A 275 4.66 0.21 -6.23
CA TRP A 275 3.65 0.77 -5.33
C TRP A 275 4.35 1.51 -4.20
N ARG A 276 3.74 2.62 -3.76
CA ARG A 276 4.18 3.42 -2.62
C ARG A 276 3.48 2.87 -1.38
N VAL A 277 4.25 2.52 -0.36
CA VAL A 277 3.75 2.11 0.95
C VAL A 277 4.04 3.26 1.90
N LEU A 278 3.01 3.77 2.56
CA LEU A 278 3.08 4.90 3.46
C LEU A 278 2.61 4.49 4.85
N VAL A 279 3.21 5.11 5.86
CA VAL A 279 2.64 5.20 7.21
C VAL A 279 2.45 6.67 7.51
N TYR A 280 1.23 7.06 7.86
CA TYR A 280 0.88 8.42 8.26
C TYR A 280 0.36 8.44 9.69
N TRP A 281 0.49 9.57 10.39
CA TRP A 281 -0.06 9.77 11.73
C TRP A 281 -0.36 11.24 11.99
N THR A 282 -1.16 11.54 13.02
CA THR A 282 -1.45 12.93 13.41
C THR A 282 -0.30 13.47 14.26
N ALA A 283 0.19 14.67 13.92
CA ALA A 283 1.24 15.37 14.67
C ALA A 283 0.69 16.31 15.75
#